data_AF-A0A520G8G0-F1
#
_entry.id   AF-A0A520G8G0-F1
#
_cell.length_a   1.000
_cell.length_b   1.000
_cell.length_c   1.000
_cell.angle_alpha   90.00
_cell.angle_beta   90.00
_cell.angle_gamma   90.00
#
_symmetry.space_group_name_H-M   'P 1'
#
loop_
_entity.id
_entity.type
_entity.pdbx_description
1 polymer ?
#
loop_
_entity_poly.entity_id
_entity_poly.type
_entity_poly.pdbx_seq_one_letter_code
_entity_poly.pdbx_strand_id
1 'polypeptide(L)'
;MSRAGTLVAVAALACLVACTEKPQTNAEGVKFDAAPWTGTGTQANTGTVFTAPGWKVGDKTAWQQELKSRAQNGQNEYNKD
;
A
#
# COMPACT_ATOMS: atom_id res chain seq x y z
N MET A 1 -43.02 -32.13 11.92
CA MET A 1 -41.73 -31.90 11.20
C MET A 1 -40.72 -32.90 11.71
N SER A 2 -40.06 -33.67 10.83
CA SER A 2 -39.09 -34.70 11.25
C SER A 2 -37.81 -34.08 11.78
N ARG A 3 -37.20 -34.67 12.81
CA ARG A 3 -35.89 -34.25 13.38
C ARG A 3 -34.81 -34.12 12.30
N ALA A 4 -34.85 -34.99 11.29
CA ALA A 4 -33.95 -34.93 10.14
C ALA A 4 -34.16 -33.68 9.28
N GLY A 5 -35.41 -33.25 9.07
CA GLY A 5 -35.73 -32.04 8.31
C GLY A 5 -35.26 -30.77 9.01
N THR A 6 -35.35 -30.72 10.35
CA THR A 6 -34.83 -29.61 11.14
C THR A 6 -33.31 -29.50 11.04
N LEU A 7 -32.58 -30.62 11.08
CA LEU A 7 -31.12 -30.62 10.96
C LEU A 7 -30.64 -30.14 9.59
N VAL A 8 -31.31 -30.57 8.51
CA VAL A 8 -30.99 -30.13 7.14
C VAL A 8 -31.23 -28.63 6.97
N ALA A 9 -32.33 -28.10 7.52
CA ALA A 9 -32.63 -26.67 7.44
C ALA A 9 -31.59 -25.81 8.18
N VAL A 10 -31.15 -26.25 9.37
CA VAL A 10 -30.11 -25.54 10.14
C VAL A 10 -28.76 -25.56 9.41
N ALA A 11 -28.38 -26.69 8.84
CA ALA A 11 -27.13 -26.80 8.06
C ALA A 11 -27.15 -25.88 6.82
N ALA A 12 -28.28 -25.82 6.10
CA ALA A 12 -28.44 -24.95 4.94
C ALA A 12 -28.30 -23.46 5.30
N LEU A 13 -28.88 -23.02 6.44
CA LEU A 13 -28.74 -21.65 6.92
C LEU A 13 -27.29 -21.31 7.34
N ALA A 14 -26.57 -22.28 7.92
CA ALA A 14 -25.16 -22.10 8.28
C ALA A 14 -24.24 -21.95 7.04
N CYS A 15 -24.55 -22.60 5.92
CA CYS A 15 -23.79 -22.44 4.68
C CYS A 15 -23.99 -21.05 4.03
N LEU A 16 -25.13 -20.40 4.24
CA LEU A 16 -25.40 -19.06 3.69
C LEU A 16 -24.55 -17.95 4.35
N VAL A 17 -24.13 -18.14 5.60
CA VAL A 17 -23.27 -17.18 6.33
C VAL A 17 -21.78 -17.43 6.10
N ALA A 18 -21.39 -18.45 5.35
CA ALA A 18 -19.99 -18.78 5.08
C ALA A 18 -19.27 -17.73 4.21
N CYS A 19 -20.00 -16.84 3.52
CA CYS A 19 -19.43 -15.78 2.69
C CYS A 19 -19.33 -14.42 3.41
N THR A 20 -19.56 -14.33 4.73
CA THR A 20 -19.35 -13.08 5.47
C THR A 20 -17.87 -12.92 5.84
N GLU A 21 -17.03 -12.66 4.84
CA GLU A 21 -15.67 -12.19 5.11
C GLU A 21 -15.71 -10.83 5.82
N LYS A 22 -14.70 -10.54 6.66
CA LYS A 22 -14.59 -9.21 7.25
C LYS A 22 -14.52 -8.20 6.09
N PRO A 23 -15.28 -7.08 6.14
CA PRO A 23 -15.20 -6.08 5.08
C PRO A 23 -13.74 -5.73 4.81
N GLN A 24 -13.29 -5.89 3.57
CA GLN A 24 -11.99 -5.43 3.07
C GLN A 24 -12.01 -3.90 2.95
N THR A 25 -12.42 -3.23 4.03
CA THR A 25 -12.47 -1.79 4.11
C THR A 25 -11.18 -1.32 4.75
N ASN A 26 -10.58 -0.29 4.17
CA ASN A 26 -9.51 0.46 4.83
C ASN A 26 -10.09 1.36 5.95
N ALA A 27 -11.03 0.86 6.75
CA ALA A 27 -11.83 1.65 7.69
C ALA A 27 -10.98 2.28 8.80
N GLU A 28 -9.86 1.66 9.13
CA GLU A 28 -8.90 2.15 10.13
C GLU A 28 -7.74 2.96 9.51
N GLY A 29 -7.66 3.03 8.17
CA GLY A 29 -6.63 3.78 7.48
C GLY A 29 -5.22 3.25 7.75
N VAL A 30 -4.74 2.30 6.95
CA VAL A 30 -3.35 1.84 7.05
C VAL A 30 -2.39 2.83 6.37
N LYS A 31 -1.94 3.85 7.11
CA LYS A 31 -0.83 4.71 6.69
C LYS A 31 0.48 4.20 7.28
N PHE A 32 0.95 3.07 6.75
CA PHE A 32 2.24 2.48 7.13
C PHE A 32 3.42 3.10 6.37
N ASP A 33 3.15 3.98 5.40
CA ASP A 33 4.20 4.62 4.61
C ASP A 33 5.04 5.55 5.48
N ALA A 34 6.33 5.28 5.53
CA ALA A 34 7.30 6.23 6.05
C ALA A 34 7.37 7.46 5.13
N ALA A 35 7.77 8.60 5.69
CA ALA A 35 8.01 9.78 4.87
C ALA A 35 9.12 9.47 3.85
N PRO A 36 8.95 9.77 2.55
CA PRO A 36 9.84 9.25 1.51
C PRO A 36 11.29 9.77 1.59
N TRP A 37 11.52 10.89 2.28
CA TRP A 37 12.87 11.41 2.54
C TRP A 37 13.57 10.72 3.71
N THR A 38 12.90 9.86 4.49
CA THR A 38 13.55 9.11 5.60
C THR A 38 14.37 7.91 5.11
N GLY A 39 14.57 7.79 3.79
CA GLY A 39 15.38 6.77 3.16
C GLY A 39 14.62 5.48 2.87
N THR A 40 15.24 4.59 2.10
CA THR A 40 14.66 3.32 1.67
C THR A 40 15.02 2.19 2.64
N GLY A 41 15.01 2.49 3.95
CA GLY A 41 15.58 1.64 5.01
C GLY A 41 15.39 0.14 4.76
N THR A 42 16.45 -0.64 4.98
CA THR A 42 16.53 -2.11 4.81
C THR A 42 15.40 -2.79 5.58
N GLN A 43 14.21 -2.88 4.98
CA GLN A 43 13.18 -3.79 5.44
C GLN A 43 13.70 -5.20 5.21
N ALA A 44 13.41 -6.12 6.13
CA ALA A 44 13.65 -7.53 5.88
C ALA A 44 12.88 -7.90 4.59
N ASN A 45 13.61 -8.25 3.53
CA ASN A 45 13.12 -8.61 2.19
C ASN A 45 12.93 -7.46 1.17
N THR A 46 13.38 -6.23 1.44
CA THR A 46 13.54 -5.23 0.38
C THR A 46 14.95 -5.34 -0.21
N GLY A 47 15.08 -5.36 -1.53
CA GLY A 47 16.36 -5.48 -2.25
C GLY A 47 17.35 -4.32 -2.00
N THR A 48 18.24 -4.08 -2.95
CA THR A 48 19.31 -3.07 -2.82
C THR A 48 18.76 -1.69 -2.44
N VAL A 49 19.43 -1.00 -1.51
CA VAL A 49 19.11 0.38 -1.12
C VAL A 49 19.44 1.30 -2.29
N PHE A 50 18.42 1.73 -3.04
CA PHE A 50 18.60 2.64 -4.17
C PHE A 50 18.28 4.07 -3.77
N THR A 51 19.30 4.92 -3.77
CA THR A 51 19.18 6.37 -3.56
C THR A 51 20.00 7.13 -4.60
N ALA A 52 19.64 8.38 -4.87
CA ALA A 52 20.40 9.22 -5.79
C ALA A 52 21.82 9.45 -5.25
N PRO A 53 22.88 9.39 -6.09
CA PRO A 53 24.25 9.64 -5.64
C PRO A 53 24.38 10.98 -4.92
N GLY A 54 25.01 10.99 -3.75
CA GLY A 54 25.27 12.20 -2.96
C GLY A 54 24.08 12.74 -2.16
N TRP A 55 22.87 12.18 -2.32
CA TRP A 55 21.73 12.54 -1.48
C TRP A 55 21.89 11.98 -0.06
N LYS A 56 21.47 12.76 0.93
CA LYS A 56 21.55 12.40 2.35
C LYS A 56 20.17 11.97 2.85
N VAL A 57 20.12 10.79 3.48
CA VAL A 57 18.90 10.30 4.14
C VAL A 57 18.42 11.32 5.19
N GLY A 58 17.13 11.63 5.18
CA GLY A 58 16.50 12.62 6.04
C GLY A 58 16.44 14.03 5.45
N ASP A 59 17.20 14.33 4.38
CA ASP A 59 17.19 15.65 3.75
C ASP A 59 15.96 15.82 2.84
N LYS A 60 14.89 16.32 3.46
CA LYS A 60 13.62 16.62 2.79
C LYS A 60 13.77 17.65 1.68
N THR A 61 14.54 18.71 1.91
CA THR A 61 14.67 19.81 0.94
C THR A 61 15.35 19.32 -0.32
N ALA A 62 16.50 18.64 -0.18
CA ALA A 62 17.21 18.05 -1.32
C ALA A 62 16.33 17.02 -2.07
N TRP A 63 15.59 16.18 -1.32
CA TRP A 63 14.65 15.21 -1.92
C TRP A 63 13.57 15.89 -2.78
N GLN A 64 12.98 16.98 -2.28
CA GLN A 64 11.95 17.74 -3.01
C GLN A 64 12.53 18.43 -4.26
N GLN A 65 13.76 18.96 -4.19
CA GLN A 65 14.42 19.58 -5.34
C GLN A 65 14.73 18.56 -6.43
N GLU A 66 15.20 17.37 -6.08
CA GLU A 66 15.43 16.26 -7.02
C GLU A 66 14.15 15.88 -7.76
N LEU A 67 13.02 15.74 -7.04
CA LEU A 67 11.73 15.46 -7.68
C LEU A 67 11.28 16.58 -8.61
N LYS A 68 11.44 17.84 -8.19
CA LYS A 68 11.10 18.99 -9.02
C LYS A 68 11.94 19.00 -10.30
N SER A 69 13.25 18.81 -10.18
CA SER A 69 14.17 18.74 -11.32
C SER A 69 13.80 17.61 -12.27
N ARG A 70 13.48 16.42 -11.76
CA ARG A 70 13.02 15.28 -12.58
C ARG A 70 11.73 15.60 -13.34
N ALA A 71 10.74 16.18 -12.67
CA ALA A 71 9.48 16.54 -13.29
C ALA A 71 9.68 17.59 -14.39
N GLN A 72 10.52 18.59 -14.13
CA GLN A 72 10.74 19.69 -15.08
C GLN A 72 11.62 19.30 -16.27
N ASN A 73 12.67 18.51 -16.04
CA ASN A 73 13.70 18.27 -17.05
C ASN A 73 13.56 16.91 -17.76
N GLY A 74 12.93 15.93 -17.10
CA GLY A 74 12.88 14.55 -17.58
C GLY A 74 11.50 14.09 -18.04
N GLN A 75 10.42 14.59 -17.43
CA GLN A 75 9.06 14.08 -17.64
C GLN A 75 8.10 15.10 -18.25
N ASN A 76 8.59 16.29 -18.58
CA ASN A 76 7.80 17.32 -19.23
C ASN A 76 8.47 17.72 -20.54
N GLU A 77 7.92 17.24 -21.65
CA GLU A 77 8.39 17.53 -23.00
C GLU A 77 8.17 18.99 -23.40
N TYR A 78 7.20 19.69 -22.78
CA TYR A 78 6.93 21.10 -23.04
C TYR A 78 7.99 22.06 -22.48
N ASN A 79 8.90 21.57 -21.64
CA ASN A 79 9.97 22.36 -21.06
C ASN A 79 11.27 22.34 -21.88
N LYS A 80 11.26 21.74 -23.07
CA LYS A 80 12.37 21.78 -24.02
C LYS A 80 11.94 22.63 -25.22
N ASP A 81 12.62 23.75 -25.42
CA ASP A 81 12.46 24.62 -26.60
C ASP A 81 13.06 24.00 -27.87
#